data_AF-A0A093HDG6-F1
#
_entry.id   AF-A0A093HDG6-F1
#
_cell.length_a   1.000
_cell.length_b   1.000
_cell.length_c   1.000
_cell.angle_alpha   90.00
_cell.angle_beta   90.00
_cell.angle_gamma   90.00
#
_symmetry.space_group_name_H-M   'P 1'
#
loop_
_entity.id
_entity.type
_entity.pdbx_description
1 polymer ?
#
loop_
_entity_poly.entity_id
_entity_poly.type
_entity_poly.pdbx_seq_one_letter_code
_entity_poly.pdbx_strand_id
1 'polypeptide(L)' 'GVAEPQPGDLSLFPLASTGPGWWGAHAGVYCGNGEIIHLEGPFPESRAGIVAKHGKSHLLRT' A
#
# COMPACT_ATOMS: atom_id res chain seq x y z
N GLY A 1 -1.66 -20.16 -10.57
CA GLY A 1 -2.50 -19.01 -10.18
C GLY A 1 -1.96 -18.47 -8.88
N VAL A 2 -1.88 -17.16 -8.72
CA VAL A 2 -1.43 -16.54 -7.45
C VAL A 2 -2.44 -16.95 -6.37
N ALA A 3 -1.97 -17.47 -5.25
CA ALA A 3 -2.85 -17.81 -4.13
C ALA A 3 -3.47 -16.53 -3.56
N GLU A 4 -4.72 -16.60 -3.11
CA GLU A 4 -5.37 -15.49 -2.41
C GLU A 4 -4.63 -15.20 -1.09
N PRO A 5 -4.35 -13.93 -0.77
CA PRO A 5 -3.63 -13.56 0.44
C PRO A 5 -4.40 -13.94 1.69
N GLN A 6 -3.68 -14.33 2.73
CA GLN A 6 -4.21 -14.62 4.06
C GLN A 6 -4.13 -13.38 4.95
N PRO A 7 -5.10 -13.15 5.85
CA PRO A 7 -5.01 -12.06 6.82
C PRO A 7 -3.66 -12.06 7.56
N GLY A 8 -2.96 -10.93 7.52
CA GLY A 8 -1.58 -10.78 8.02
C GLY A 8 -0.51 -10.74 6.93
N ASP A 9 -0.82 -11.16 5.70
CA ASP A 9 0.12 -11.09 4.57
C ASP A 9 0.46 -9.64 4.21
N LEU A 10 1.71 -9.42 3.80
CA LEU A 10 2.18 -8.13 3.31
C LEU A 10 1.81 -7.95 1.83
N SER A 11 1.10 -6.88 1.53
CA SER A 11 0.81 -6.44 0.16
C SER A 11 1.75 -5.30 -0.24
N LEU A 12 2.43 -5.48 -1.38
CA LEU A 12 3.32 -4.48 -1.97
C LEU A 12 2.65 -3.79 -3.16
N PHE A 13 2.71 -2.45 -3.17
CA PHE A 13 2.20 -1.61 -4.25
C PHE A 13 3.38 -0.86 -4.87
N PRO A 14 3.52 -0.83 -6.20
CA PRO A 14 4.51 0.03 -6.83
C PRO A 14 4.18 1.48 -6.52
N LEU A 15 5.16 2.25 -6.05
CA LEU A 15 5.01 3.70 -5.96
C LEU A 15 5.30 4.31 -7.32
N ALA A 16 4.53 5.33 -7.70
CA ALA A 16 4.81 6.11 -8.89
C ALA A 16 6.28 6.60 -8.86
N SER A 17 7.00 6.31 -9.94
CA SER A 17 8.43 6.65 -10.04
C SER A 17 8.62 8.16 -10.13
N THR A 18 9.56 8.69 -9.36
CA THR A 18 10.02 10.09 -9.48
C THR A 18 11.24 10.23 -10.40
N GLY A 19 11.69 9.16 -11.09
CA GLY A 19 12.81 9.21 -12.03
C GLY A 19 13.43 7.85 -12.42
N PRO A 20 14.39 7.84 -13.35
CA PRO A 20 15.07 6.61 -13.78
C PRO A 20 15.79 5.93 -12.61
N GLY A 21 15.52 4.64 -12.37
CA GLY A 21 16.19 3.85 -11.33
C GLY A 21 15.48 3.78 -9.97
N TRP A 22 14.28 4.35 -9.82
CA TRP A 22 13.46 4.24 -8.62
C TRP A 22 12.75 2.86 -8.52
N TRP A 23 12.93 2.18 -7.39
CA TRP A 23 12.28 0.90 -7.06
C TRP A 23 11.42 0.99 -5.80
N GLY A 24 10.93 2.18 -5.45
CA GLY A 24 10.11 2.37 -4.26
C GLY A 24 8.81 1.57 -4.35
N ALA A 25 8.50 0.85 -3.29
CA ALA A 25 7.24 0.15 -3.10
C ALA A 25 6.60 0.58 -1.79
N HIS A 26 5.28 0.70 -1.80
CA HIS A 26 4.47 0.92 -0.61
C HIS A 26 4.03 -0.41 -0.04
N ALA A 27 3.96 -0.54 1.28
CA ALA A 27 3.56 -1.76 1.95
C ALA A 27 2.31 -1.54 2.79
N GLY A 28 1.44 -2.55 2.81
CA GLY A 28 0.28 -2.64 3.69
C GLY A 28 0.07 -4.07 4.17
N VAL A 29 -0.72 -4.23 5.24
CA VAL A 29 -1.08 -5.53 5.81
C VAL A 29 -2.48 -5.88 5.34
N TYR A 30 -2.65 -7.03 4.70
CA TYR A 30 -3.95 -7.54 4.30
C TYR A 30 -4.76 -7.96 5.52
N CYS A 31 -6.00 -7.51 5.65
CA CYS A 31 -6.86 -7.82 6.79
C CYS A 31 -8.05 -8.74 6.45
N GLY A 32 -8.13 -9.24 5.21
CA GLY A 32 -9.28 -10.02 4.73
C GLY A 32 -10.21 -9.24 3.81
N ASN A 33 -11.11 -9.93 3.12
CA ASN A 33 -12.16 -9.35 2.27
C ASN A 33 -11.68 -8.35 1.19
N GLY A 34 -10.46 -8.53 0.69
CA GLY A 34 -9.88 -7.59 -0.27
C GLY A 34 -9.44 -6.25 0.34
N GLU A 35 -9.36 -6.13 1.66
CA GLU A 35 -9.05 -4.89 2.39
C GLU A 35 -7.64 -4.92 2.99
N ILE A 36 -7.00 -3.76 3.04
CA ILE A 36 -5.61 -3.59 3.49
C ILE A 36 -5.52 -2.40 4.43
N ILE A 37 -4.77 -2.59 5.52
CA ILE A 37 -4.40 -1.54 6.46
C ILE A 37 -2.99 -1.08 6.12
N HIS A 38 -2.79 0.22 5.92
CA HIS A 38 -1.50 0.76 5.57
C HIS A 38 -1.33 2.19 6.10
N LEU A 39 -0.11 2.70 6.01
CA LEU A 39 0.16 4.11 6.29
C LEU A 39 -0.14 4.93 5.03
N GLU A 40 -0.96 5.97 5.17
CA GLU A 40 -1.19 6.98 4.14
C GLU A 40 -0.65 8.35 4.59
N GLY A 41 -0.29 9.19 3.62
CA GLY A 41 0.16 10.56 3.87
C GLY A 41 0.88 11.18 2.67
N PRO A 42 0.40 12.31 2.12
CA PRO A 42 1.07 13.03 1.03
C PRO A 42 2.01 14.14 1.51
N PHE A 43 2.38 14.20 2.78
CA PHE A 43 2.99 15.42 3.32
C PHE A 43 4.49 15.25 3.57
N PRO A 44 5.37 15.79 2.69
CA PRO A 44 6.81 15.87 2.95
C PRO A 44 7.16 16.54 4.29
N GLU A 45 6.22 17.27 4.88
CA GLU A 45 6.40 18.09 6.08
C GLU A 45 5.79 17.47 7.35
N SER A 46 4.93 16.45 7.22
CA SER A 46 4.26 15.83 8.37
C SER A 46 4.88 14.47 8.69
N ARG A 47 5.47 14.33 9.88
CA ARG A 47 5.96 13.05 10.41
C ARG A 47 4.83 12.13 10.91
N ALA A 48 3.58 12.57 10.83
CA ALA A 48 2.42 11.81 11.27
C ALA A 48 1.91 10.93 10.12
N GLY A 49 2.11 9.61 10.24
CA GLY A 49 1.45 8.64 9.36
C GLY A 49 0.00 8.46 9.80
N ILE A 50 -0.93 8.50 8.84
CA ILE A 50 -2.34 8.15 9.10
C ILE A 50 -2.50 6.65 8.83
N VAL A 51 -3.15 5.94 9.74
CA VAL A 51 -3.52 4.54 9.50
C VAL A 51 -4.85 4.55 8.75
N ALA A 52 -4.85 4.02 7.53
CA ALA A 52 -6.05 3.90 6.72
C ALA A 52 -6.31 2.46 6.32
N LYS A 53 -7.59 2.18 6.07
CA LYS A 53 -8.10 0.88 5.64
C LYS A 53 -8.84 1.07 4.33
N HIS A 54 -8.30 0.50 3.26
CA HIS A 54 -8.84 0.65 1.91
C HIS A 54 -9.00 -0.71 1.23
N GLY A 55 -9.90 -0.78 0.25
CA GLY A 55 -9.98 -1.92 -0.66
C GLY A 55 -8.76 -1.95 -1.60
N LYS A 56 -8.28 -3.15 -1.95
CA LYS A 56 -7.09 -3.36 -2.80
C LYS A 56 -7.13 -2.60 -4.12
N SER A 57 -8.32 -2.41 -4.71
CA SER A 57 -8.52 -1.66 -5.96
C SER A 57 -8.28 -0.15 -5.83
N HIS A 58 -8.42 0.41 -4.62
CA HIS A 58 -8.15 1.83 -4.35
C HIS A 58 -6.64 2.14 -4.39
N LEU A 59 -5.82 1.20 -3.90
CA LEU A 59 -4.36 1.34 -3.81
C LEU A 59 -3.61 1.18 -5.14
N LEU A 60 -4.30 0.75 -6.20
CA LEU A 60 -3.72 0.57 -7.53
C LEU A 60 -3.93 1.80 -8.44
N ARG A 61 -4.61 2.85 -7.96
CA ARG A 61 -4.88 4.10 -8.72
C ARG A 61 -3.87 5.20 -8.38
N THR A 62 -2.58 4.90 -8.44
CA THR A 62 -1.50 5.89 -8.31
C THR A 62 -0.47 5.71 -9.41
#